data_AF-A0A2U9IJB9-F1
#
_entry.id   AF-A0A2U9IJB9-F1
#
_cell.length_a   1.000
_cell.length_b   1.000
_cell.length_c   1.000
_cell.angle_alpha   90.00
_cell.angle_beta   90.00
_cell.angle_gamma   90.00
#
_symmetry.space_group_name_H-M   'P 1'
#
loop_
_entity.id
_entity.type
_entity.pdbx_description
1 polymer ?
#
loop_
_entity_poly.entity_id
_entity_poly.type
_entity_poly.pdbx_seq_one_letter_code
_entity_poly.pdbx_strand_id
1 'polypeptide(L)'
;MTEVSNLIEGARERAKQYSKENEVVGLISRVVTVSHGEEEKEVKADIPFEVYLKKKFLVGSYIGISLPIPGTLMLGRIKAVERADILAVSKVPSLSPSEDSSGLATPLTVTVELLSEKVEDEVVPPSSPVDPQSPIFIPNESFIKEMLGLPDNGISIGNIMEGYRKLNVPIMIPHEVLRHHMLVVGTTGAGKTNLLKLIMSRANTPLIVFDIQGDFVRPMAKMGGNILVPVPRDYSMKVVDFVNVFLKRSGLIGYKIKDVNGNKIEMENDKGESFTLYLIGFHFRKTYDILADVSPFFSVQAAYFFKLATRNCNTTIDQWEEKCSDVLGNFKLHSSTRDNIFRSIIQLRESGIVDVKMGNVTLDEPNYVDLLQKRSVLDLRWVTETSINSATMSAFVIVERLFHEIDKRYKEKGETTPFLMIFDEAHEYFPQGGREEGEKESLERLINRILRLGRVRGIGVIFATHKPQDLNDLVLTLTNSKIALRADEDALEKIDMKEYAKLLQASPPGYGVLRTFSLKVNDLIFRSEKYEE
;
A
#
# COMPACT_ATOMS: atom_id res chain seq x y z
N MET A 1 20.27 34.62 -37.53
CA MET A 1 18.81 34.85 -37.38
C MET A 1 17.98 33.75 -38.06
N THR A 2 18.33 33.33 -39.28
CA THR A 2 17.64 32.24 -40.01
C THR A 2 17.69 30.89 -39.29
N GLU A 3 18.84 30.50 -38.71
CA GLU A 3 18.97 29.24 -37.96
C GLU A 3 18.11 29.20 -36.68
N VAL A 4 18.11 30.27 -35.90
CA VAL A 4 17.28 30.37 -34.67
C VAL A 4 15.80 30.34 -35.00
N SER A 5 15.38 30.98 -36.10
CA SER A 5 13.99 30.91 -36.57
C SER A 5 13.58 29.48 -36.92
N ASN A 6 14.46 28.71 -37.56
CA ASN A 6 14.20 27.31 -37.90
C ASN A 6 14.08 26.43 -36.64
N LEU A 7 14.90 26.69 -35.61
CA LEU A 7 14.80 25.97 -34.33
C LEU A 7 13.47 26.23 -33.61
N ILE A 8 12.97 27.47 -33.64
CA ILE A 8 11.67 27.85 -33.07
C ILE A 8 10.53 27.19 -33.85
N GLU A 9 10.59 27.19 -35.18
CA GLU A 9 9.60 26.51 -36.03
C GLU A 9 9.57 25.01 -35.73
N GLY A 10 10.74 24.36 -35.65
CA GLY A 10 10.85 22.96 -35.29
C GLY A 10 10.29 22.65 -33.89
N ALA A 11 10.50 23.52 -32.91
CA ALA A 11 9.89 23.37 -31.57
C ALA A 11 8.37 23.48 -31.62
N ARG A 12 7.81 24.36 -32.46
CA ARG A 12 6.36 24.46 -32.65
C ARG A 12 5.78 23.22 -33.29
N GLU A 13 6.45 22.66 -34.29
CA GLU A 13 6.03 21.41 -34.92
C GLU A 13 6.06 20.23 -33.94
N ARG A 14 7.14 20.10 -33.16
CA ARG A 14 7.22 19.10 -32.07
C ARG A 14 6.10 19.28 -31.05
N ALA A 15 5.86 20.50 -30.57
CA ALA A 15 4.79 20.78 -29.62
C ALA A 15 3.40 20.37 -30.18
N LYS A 16 3.12 20.69 -31.44
CA LYS A 16 1.88 20.30 -32.12
C LYS A 16 1.72 18.78 -32.18
N GLN A 17 2.76 18.04 -32.55
CA GLN A 17 2.75 16.58 -32.66
C GLN A 17 2.31 15.88 -31.36
N TYR A 18 2.79 16.33 -30.20
CA TYR A 18 2.49 15.72 -28.90
C TYR A 18 1.30 16.37 -28.17
N SER A 19 0.70 17.39 -28.78
CA SER A 19 -0.49 18.04 -28.25
C SER A 19 -1.77 17.26 -28.53
N LYS A 20 -2.79 17.47 -27.70
CA LYS A 20 -4.11 16.86 -27.88
C LYS A 20 -4.87 17.38 -29.11
N GLU A 21 -4.64 18.63 -29.50
CA GLU A 21 -5.41 19.34 -30.53
C GLU A 21 -4.52 19.91 -31.65
N ASN A 22 -3.30 19.37 -31.82
CA ASN A 22 -2.32 19.79 -32.83
C ASN A 22 -1.98 21.30 -32.79
N GLU A 23 -1.88 21.88 -31.59
CA GLU A 23 -1.70 23.31 -31.39
C GLU A 23 -0.76 23.66 -30.24
N VAL A 24 -0.25 24.89 -30.29
CA VAL A 24 0.51 25.53 -29.21
C VAL A 24 -0.43 26.45 -28.45
N VAL A 25 -0.44 26.36 -27.13
CA VAL A 25 -1.41 27.07 -26.26
C VAL A 25 -0.83 28.29 -25.57
N GLY A 26 0.48 28.51 -25.65
CA GLY A 26 1.16 29.62 -25.02
C GLY A 26 2.67 29.51 -25.20
N LEU A 27 3.41 30.34 -24.44
CA LEU A 27 4.87 30.38 -24.49
C LEU A 27 5.45 30.52 -23.08
N ILE A 28 6.64 29.97 -22.86
CA ILE A 28 7.42 30.30 -21.65
C ILE A 28 7.67 31.81 -21.61
N SER A 29 7.42 32.41 -20.44
CA SER A 29 7.48 33.84 -20.23
C SER A 29 8.88 34.38 -20.47
N ARG A 30 8.97 35.62 -20.96
CA ARG A 30 10.25 36.32 -21.19
C ARG A 30 10.74 37.10 -19.96
N VAL A 31 9.87 37.27 -18.96
CA VAL A 31 10.00 38.33 -17.95
C VAL A 31 10.60 37.82 -16.64
N VAL A 32 10.54 36.51 -16.39
CA VAL A 32 11.09 35.90 -15.17
C VAL A 32 12.29 35.04 -15.54
N THR A 33 13.41 35.25 -14.85
CA THR A 33 14.59 34.39 -14.96
C THR A 33 14.19 32.96 -14.65
N VAL A 34 14.43 32.07 -15.60
CA VAL A 34 14.35 30.63 -15.40
C VAL A 34 15.58 30.24 -14.58
N SER A 35 15.46 30.19 -13.25
CA SER A 35 16.45 29.52 -12.40
C SER A 35 16.21 28.02 -12.53
N HIS A 36 17.24 27.29 -12.97
CA HIS A 36 17.28 25.83 -12.94
C HIS A 36 18.41 25.43 -11.98
N GLY A 37 18.06 24.84 -10.82
CA GLY A 37 19.00 24.52 -9.74
C GLY A 37 18.35 23.68 -8.63
N GLU A 38 19.11 23.33 -7.58
CA GLU A 38 18.73 22.32 -6.58
C GLU A 38 17.42 22.61 -5.81
N GLU A 39 16.95 23.86 -5.73
CA GLU A 39 15.78 24.24 -4.93
C GLU A 39 14.56 24.77 -5.72
N GLU A 40 14.71 25.15 -6.99
CA GLU A 40 13.60 25.69 -7.80
C GLU A 40 13.54 25.04 -9.19
N LYS A 41 12.46 24.27 -9.44
CA LYS A 41 12.13 23.65 -10.73
C LYS A 41 10.88 24.26 -11.34
N GLU A 42 10.71 25.58 -11.21
CA GLU A 42 9.50 26.26 -11.64
C GLU A 42 9.78 27.24 -12.77
N VAL A 43 8.87 27.24 -13.76
CA VAL A 43 8.91 28.20 -14.86
C VAL A 43 7.55 28.88 -15.00
N LYS A 44 7.56 30.15 -15.40
CA LYS A 44 6.32 30.86 -15.74
C LYS A 44 6.03 30.74 -17.23
N ALA A 45 4.78 30.48 -17.58
CA ALA A 45 4.30 30.49 -18.95
C ALA A 45 3.11 31.43 -19.10
N ASP A 46 3.04 32.09 -20.25
CA ASP A 46 1.97 33.01 -20.61
C ASP A 46 1.08 32.38 -21.67
N ILE A 47 -0.23 32.33 -21.37
CA ILE A 47 -1.28 31.78 -22.23
C ILE A 47 -2.12 32.95 -22.75
N PRO A 48 -2.23 33.14 -24.08
CA PRO A 48 -3.05 34.19 -24.66
C PRO A 48 -4.50 34.13 -24.18
N PHE A 49 -5.13 35.30 -24.05
CA PHE A 49 -6.49 35.42 -23.53
C PHE A 49 -7.51 34.60 -24.35
N GLU A 50 -7.36 34.58 -25.67
CA GLU A 50 -8.23 33.83 -26.59
C GLU A 50 -8.15 32.32 -26.37
N VAL A 51 -6.98 31.82 -25.97
CA VAL A 51 -6.77 30.40 -25.65
C VAL A 51 -7.36 30.08 -24.29
N TYR A 52 -7.12 30.94 -23.29
CA TYR A 52 -7.70 30.82 -21.96
C TYR A 52 -9.24 30.84 -21.98
N LEU A 53 -9.86 31.64 -22.85
CA LEU A 53 -11.33 31.66 -23.00
C LEU A 53 -11.89 30.30 -23.44
N LYS A 54 -11.14 29.54 -24.23
CA LYS A 54 -11.58 28.27 -24.82
C LYS A 54 -11.15 27.07 -23.99
N LYS A 55 -10.09 27.18 -23.21
CA LYS A 55 -9.41 26.07 -22.54
C LYS A 55 -9.22 26.33 -21.06
N LYS A 56 -9.24 25.25 -20.28
CA LYS A 56 -9.12 25.33 -18.82
C LYS A 56 -7.73 24.89 -18.40
N PHE A 57 -7.03 25.78 -17.72
CA PHE A 57 -5.72 25.54 -17.11
C PHE A 57 -5.91 25.57 -15.60
N LEU A 58 -5.90 24.39 -14.97
CA LEU A 58 -6.17 24.23 -13.55
C LEU A 58 -4.87 23.90 -12.82
N VAL A 59 -4.81 24.21 -11.52
CA VAL A 59 -3.73 23.67 -10.67
C VAL A 59 -3.78 22.14 -10.72
N GLY A 60 -2.63 21.52 -10.95
CA GLY A 60 -2.47 20.09 -11.20
C GLY A 60 -2.57 19.68 -12.67
N SER A 61 -2.86 20.60 -13.59
CA SER A 61 -2.85 20.30 -15.03
C SER A 61 -1.47 20.01 -15.57
N TYR A 62 -1.37 19.08 -16.52
CA TYR A 62 -0.11 18.76 -17.19
C TYR A 62 0.10 19.68 -18.40
N ILE A 63 1.31 20.19 -18.56
CA ILE A 63 1.73 20.99 -19.70
C ILE A 63 2.98 20.36 -20.31
N GLY A 64 2.98 20.23 -21.63
CA GLY A 64 4.19 19.91 -22.38
C GLY A 64 4.93 21.19 -22.78
N ILE A 65 6.25 21.16 -22.75
CA ILE A 65 7.12 22.26 -23.19
C ILE A 65 8.05 21.69 -24.26
N SER A 66 8.15 22.35 -25.42
CA SER A 66 9.14 21.99 -26.43
C SER A 66 10.28 23.00 -26.44
N LEU A 67 11.49 22.54 -26.14
CA LEU A 67 12.66 23.42 -26.06
C LEU A 67 13.26 23.64 -27.46
N PRO A 68 13.38 24.89 -27.94
CA PRO A 68 13.97 25.18 -29.25
C PRO A 68 15.44 24.83 -29.37
N ILE A 69 16.26 25.15 -28.37
CA ILE A 69 17.72 25.03 -28.49
C ILE A 69 18.18 23.58 -28.22
N PRO A 70 17.86 22.94 -27.08
CA PRO A 70 18.16 21.52 -26.86
C PRO A 70 17.47 20.57 -27.85
N GLY A 71 16.33 20.97 -28.42
CA GLY A 71 15.51 20.09 -29.25
C GLY A 71 14.66 19.08 -28.47
N THR A 72 14.66 19.13 -27.14
CA THR A 72 14.01 18.17 -26.24
C THR A 72 12.56 18.56 -25.90
N LEU A 73 11.87 17.65 -25.20
CA LEU A 73 10.51 17.84 -24.70
C LEU A 73 10.50 17.68 -23.19
N MET A 74 9.74 18.53 -22.50
CA MET A 74 9.53 18.45 -21.06
C MET A 74 8.06 18.27 -20.73
N LEU A 75 7.80 17.60 -19.62
CA LEU A 75 6.50 17.57 -18.96
C LEU A 75 6.59 18.38 -17.68
N GLY A 76 5.63 19.28 -17.49
CA GLY A 76 5.44 20.01 -16.26
C GLY A 76 4.01 19.93 -15.73
N ARG A 77 3.82 20.40 -14.50
CA ARG A 77 2.53 20.46 -13.81
C ARG A 77 2.25 21.89 -13.34
N ILE A 78 1.06 22.40 -13.60
CA ILE A 78 0.65 23.73 -13.14
C ILE A 78 0.54 23.74 -11.61
N LYS A 79 1.36 24.54 -10.94
CA LYS A 79 1.34 24.73 -9.48
C LYS A 79 0.49 25.94 -9.08
N ALA A 80 0.49 26.98 -9.90
CA ALA A 80 -0.29 28.20 -9.66
C ALA A 80 -0.81 28.79 -10.96
N VAL A 81 -1.94 29.49 -10.85
CA VAL A 81 -2.63 30.16 -11.95
C VAL A 81 -2.88 31.60 -11.51
N GLU A 82 -2.34 32.57 -12.24
CA GLU A 82 -2.37 33.99 -11.90
C GLU A 82 -3.13 34.77 -12.97
N ARG A 83 -4.02 35.66 -12.52
CA ARG A 83 -4.74 36.64 -13.35
C ARG A 83 -4.50 38.01 -12.77
N ALA A 84 -4.10 38.95 -13.62
CA ALA A 84 -3.93 40.34 -13.24
C ALA A 84 -4.67 41.23 -14.24
N ASP A 85 -5.37 42.24 -13.73
CA ASP A 85 -5.90 43.33 -14.54
C ASP A 85 -4.74 44.15 -15.14
N ILE A 86 -4.94 44.74 -16.32
CA ILE A 86 -3.92 45.58 -16.96
C ILE A 86 -3.40 46.71 -16.06
N LEU A 87 -4.25 47.28 -15.21
CA LEU A 87 -3.88 48.31 -14.24
C LEU A 87 -3.00 47.73 -13.13
N ALA A 88 -3.30 46.51 -12.67
CA ALA A 88 -2.49 45.81 -11.67
C ALA A 88 -1.10 45.46 -12.22
N VAL A 89 -1.04 44.97 -13.47
CA VAL A 89 0.23 44.72 -14.18
C VAL A 89 1.03 46.01 -14.34
N SER A 90 0.35 47.11 -14.69
CA SER A 90 0.97 48.43 -14.88
C SER A 90 1.26 49.17 -13.56
N LYS A 91 0.84 48.61 -12.41
CA LYS A 91 0.91 49.25 -11.07
C LYS A 91 0.24 50.63 -11.03
N VAL A 92 -0.84 50.82 -11.78
CA VAL A 92 -1.62 52.07 -11.82
C VAL A 92 -2.86 51.89 -10.92
N PRO A 93 -3.03 52.71 -9.87
CA PRO A 93 -4.21 52.63 -9.01
C PRO A 93 -5.45 53.18 -9.72
N SER A 94 -6.59 52.48 -9.58
CA SER A 94 -7.88 53.05 -9.98
C SER A 94 -8.43 53.94 -8.86
N LEU A 95 -8.82 55.17 -9.22
CA LEU A 95 -9.39 56.15 -8.28
C LEU A 95 -10.89 55.91 -8.01
N SER A 96 -11.55 55.05 -8.80
CA SER A 96 -12.95 54.68 -8.64
C SER A 96 -13.22 53.28 -9.22
N PRO A 97 -14.06 52.43 -8.57
CA PRO A 97 -14.46 51.16 -9.16
C PRO A 97 -15.32 51.41 -10.41
N SER A 98 -14.73 51.29 -11.60
CA SER A 98 -15.40 51.33 -12.89
C SER A 98 -15.33 49.95 -13.55
N GLU A 99 -16.45 49.47 -14.11
CA GLU A 99 -16.46 48.25 -14.92
C GLU A 99 -15.77 48.52 -16.26
N ASP A 100 -14.54 48.05 -16.43
CA ASP A 100 -13.81 48.09 -17.70
C ASP A 100 -13.51 46.66 -18.16
N SER A 101 -14.21 46.22 -19.19
CA SER A 101 -14.01 44.89 -19.78
C SER A 101 -12.67 44.73 -20.48
N SER A 102 -12.01 45.82 -20.89
CA SER A 102 -10.73 45.79 -21.60
C SER A 102 -9.57 45.36 -20.69
N GLY A 103 -9.64 45.71 -19.40
CA GLY A 103 -8.66 45.29 -18.38
C GLY A 103 -8.62 43.78 -18.12
N LEU A 104 -9.66 43.06 -18.53
CA LEU A 104 -9.75 41.60 -18.42
C LEU A 104 -9.04 40.85 -19.56
N ALA A 105 -8.69 41.51 -20.67
CA ALA A 105 -8.07 40.86 -21.83
C ALA A 105 -6.55 40.63 -21.66
N THR A 106 -6.10 40.35 -20.45
CA THR A 106 -4.71 40.02 -20.14
C THR A 106 -4.43 38.52 -20.35
N PRO A 107 -3.19 38.13 -20.68
CA PRO A 107 -2.79 36.72 -20.69
C PRO A 107 -3.02 36.07 -19.33
N LEU A 108 -3.24 34.75 -19.34
CA LEU A 108 -3.17 33.95 -18.14
C LEU A 108 -1.70 33.57 -17.89
N THR A 109 -1.17 33.89 -16.71
CA THR A 109 0.17 33.44 -16.31
C THR A 109 0.03 32.19 -15.45
N VAL A 110 0.79 31.15 -15.77
CA VAL A 110 0.82 29.91 -15.00
C VAL A 110 2.23 29.62 -14.52
N THR A 111 2.34 29.17 -13.27
CA THR A 111 3.59 28.63 -12.73
C THR A 111 3.58 27.12 -12.94
N VAL A 112 4.61 26.61 -13.61
CA VAL A 112 4.73 25.21 -14.02
C VAL A 112 5.94 24.60 -13.31
N GLU A 113 5.69 23.59 -12.50
CA GLU A 113 6.71 22.71 -11.93
C GLU A 113 7.18 21.73 -13.00
N LEU A 114 8.48 21.64 -13.25
CA LEU A 114 9.07 20.70 -14.20
C LEU A 114 9.19 19.30 -13.60
N LEU A 115 8.60 18.31 -14.26
CA LEU A 115 8.56 16.92 -13.76
C LEU A 115 9.59 16.03 -14.46
N SER A 116 9.69 16.09 -15.78
CA SER A 116 10.57 15.24 -16.56
C SER A 116 10.93 15.85 -17.91
N GLU A 117 12.02 15.35 -18.49
CA GLU A 117 12.53 15.73 -19.81
C GLU A 117 12.84 14.47 -20.62
N LYS A 118 12.56 14.49 -21.93
CA LYS A 118 12.94 13.44 -22.86
C LYS A 118 14.24 13.84 -23.57
N VAL A 119 15.33 13.15 -23.23
CA VAL A 119 16.68 13.33 -23.78
C VAL A 119 17.11 12.00 -24.42
N GLU A 120 17.46 12.01 -25.71
CA GLU A 120 17.93 10.81 -26.43
C GLU A 120 16.99 9.58 -26.27
N ASP A 121 15.67 9.81 -26.38
CA ASP A 121 14.60 8.82 -26.14
C ASP A 121 14.46 8.27 -24.72
N GLU A 122 15.26 8.75 -23.77
CA GLU A 122 15.10 8.47 -22.36
C GLU A 122 14.40 9.62 -21.62
N VAL A 123 13.39 9.25 -20.83
CA VAL A 123 12.75 10.18 -19.88
C VAL A 123 13.60 10.25 -18.62
N VAL A 124 14.09 11.44 -18.29
CA VAL A 124 14.99 11.77 -17.17
C VAL A 124 14.43 12.95 -16.37
N PRO A 125 14.96 13.24 -15.16
CA PRO A 125 14.68 14.51 -14.50
C PRO A 125 15.05 15.69 -15.41
N PRO A 126 14.32 16.83 -15.34
CA PRO A 126 14.66 18.02 -16.12
C PRO A 126 16.09 18.44 -15.82
N SER A 127 16.91 18.60 -16.85
CA SER A 127 18.33 18.98 -16.72
C SER A 127 18.74 20.08 -17.70
N SER A 128 17.99 20.25 -18.80
CA SER A 128 18.22 21.35 -19.73
C SER A 128 17.67 22.68 -19.21
N PRO A 129 18.30 23.82 -19.55
CA PRO A 129 17.71 25.13 -19.34
C PRO A 129 16.43 25.28 -20.16
N VAL A 130 15.40 25.91 -19.59
CA VAL A 130 14.16 26.20 -20.31
C VAL A 130 14.32 27.53 -21.04
N ASP A 131 14.32 27.47 -22.37
CA ASP A 131 14.45 28.67 -23.20
C ASP A 131 13.20 29.57 -23.07
N PRO A 132 13.35 30.89 -22.87
CA PRO A 132 12.24 31.82 -23.02
C PRO A 132 11.57 31.66 -24.38
N GLN A 133 10.26 31.83 -24.43
CA GLN A 133 9.45 31.60 -25.62
C GLN A 133 9.36 30.15 -26.12
N SER A 134 9.82 29.16 -25.34
CA SER A 134 9.55 27.75 -25.65
C SER A 134 8.03 27.53 -25.81
N PRO A 135 7.57 26.92 -26.91
CA PRO A 135 6.17 26.56 -27.11
C PRO A 135 5.66 25.64 -26.00
N ILE A 136 4.53 26.00 -25.39
CA ILE A 136 3.81 25.12 -24.47
C ILE A 136 2.56 24.55 -25.14
N PHE A 137 2.18 23.34 -24.75
CA PHE A 137 1.04 22.62 -25.31
C PHE A 137 0.31 21.79 -24.25
N ILE A 138 -0.97 21.48 -24.49
CA ILE A 138 -1.72 20.51 -23.68
C ILE A 138 -1.37 19.12 -24.22
N PRO A 139 -0.67 18.27 -23.45
CA PRO A 139 -0.18 17.00 -23.93
C PRO A 139 -1.30 15.99 -24.16
N ASN A 140 -1.11 15.09 -25.13
CA ASN A 140 -1.98 13.92 -25.29
C ASN A 140 -1.67 12.84 -24.23
N GLU A 141 -2.59 11.89 -24.04
CA GLU A 141 -2.49 10.87 -22.99
C GLU A 141 -1.27 9.94 -23.16
N SER A 142 -0.87 9.67 -24.41
CA SER A 142 0.31 8.85 -24.71
C SER A 142 1.59 9.54 -24.23
N PHE A 143 1.72 10.85 -24.52
CA PHE A 143 2.85 11.65 -24.06
C PHE A 143 2.90 11.75 -22.54
N ILE A 144 1.76 11.96 -21.87
CA ILE A 144 1.70 11.98 -20.40
C ILE A 144 2.17 10.64 -19.82
N LYS A 145 1.66 9.52 -20.35
CA LYS A 145 2.03 8.17 -19.89
C LYS A 145 3.53 7.91 -20.03
N GLU A 146 4.10 8.24 -21.19
CA GLU A 146 5.53 8.10 -21.50
C GLU A 146 6.38 8.97 -20.57
N MET A 147 6.08 10.26 -20.48
CA MET A 147 6.84 11.23 -19.71
C MET A 147 6.73 11.04 -18.19
N LEU A 148 5.69 10.39 -17.70
CA LEU A 148 5.58 9.98 -16.30
C LEU A 148 6.28 8.64 -16.02
N GLY A 149 6.76 7.93 -17.06
CA GLY A 149 7.41 6.63 -16.95
C GLY A 149 6.47 5.55 -16.40
N LEU A 150 5.18 5.61 -16.73
CA LEU A 150 4.21 4.65 -16.23
C LEU A 150 4.38 3.28 -16.92
N PRO A 151 4.41 2.18 -16.16
CA PRO A 151 4.56 0.85 -16.72
C PRO A 151 3.29 0.40 -17.45
N ASP A 152 3.46 -0.44 -18.48
CA ASP A 152 2.35 -1.03 -19.23
C ASP A 152 1.70 -2.22 -18.51
N ASN A 153 2.44 -2.88 -17.63
CA ASN A 153 2.04 -4.11 -16.96
C ASN A 153 1.99 -3.92 -15.44
N GLY A 154 1.09 -4.63 -14.78
CA GLY A 154 0.93 -4.58 -13.34
C GLY A 154 -0.53 -4.63 -12.91
N ILE A 155 -0.77 -4.29 -11.64
CA ILE A 155 -2.10 -4.18 -11.06
C ILE A 155 -2.63 -2.76 -11.31
N SER A 156 -3.70 -2.64 -12.10
CA SER A 156 -4.39 -1.35 -12.27
C SER A 156 -5.12 -0.98 -11.00
N ILE A 157 -4.76 0.15 -10.39
CA ILE A 157 -5.40 0.65 -9.16
C ILE A 157 -6.36 1.81 -9.39
N GLY A 158 -6.27 2.48 -10.53
CA GLY A 158 -6.95 3.75 -10.75
C GLY A 158 -6.40 4.48 -11.95
N ASN A 159 -6.73 5.77 -12.03
CA ASN A 159 -6.27 6.62 -13.13
C ASN A 159 -5.69 7.92 -12.59
N ILE A 160 -4.80 8.54 -13.37
CA ILE A 160 -4.22 9.84 -13.04
C ILE A 160 -5.32 10.89 -12.94
N MET A 161 -5.14 11.79 -11.98
CA MET A 161 -6.01 12.94 -11.77
C MET A 161 -5.30 14.24 -12.16
N GLU A 162 -6.02 15.06 -12.92
CA GLU A 162 -5.61 16.38 -13.39
C GLU A 162 -6.57 17.42 -12.82
N GLY A 163 -6.18 18.15 -11.76
CA GLY A 163 -7.04 19.19 -11.16
C GLY A 163 -8.47 18.68 -10.85
N TYR A 164 -8.57 17.48 -10.26
CA TYR A 164 -9.80 16.69 -10.01
C TYR A 164 -10.52 16.10 -11.22
N ARG A 165 -9.97 16.21 -12.44
CA ARG A 165 -10.46 15.50 -13.62
C ARG A 165 -9.72 14.19 -13.80
N LYS A 166 -10.45 13.15 -14.19
CA LYS A 166 -9.86 11.86 -14.53
C LYS A 166 -9.25 11.94 -15.92
N LEU A 167 -7.97 11.59 -16.06
CA LEU A 167 -7.36 11.26 -17.35
C LEU A 167 -7.56 9.76 -17.63
N ASN A 168 -7.65 9.33 -18.90
CA ASN A 168 -7.71 7.89 -19.22
C ASN A 168 -6.33 7.26 -19.26
N VAL A 169 -5.48 7.63 -18.29
CA VAL A 169 -4.14 7.08 -18.11
C VAL A 169 -4.15 6.25 -16.84
N PRO A 170 -4.19 4.90 -16.95
CA PRO A 170 -4.26 4.03 -15.78
C PRO A 170 -2.94 4.04 -15.01
N ILE A 171 -3.03 3.92 -13.69
CA ILE A 171 -1.88 3.69 -12.82
C ILE A 171 -1.76 2.21 -12.57
N MET A 172 -0.62 1.66 -13.00
CA MET A 172 -0.27 0.26 -12.88
C MET A 172 0.80 0.11 -11.79
N ILE A 173 0.56 -0.76 -10.81
CA ILE A 173 1.57 -1.18 -9.84
C ILE A 173 2.26 -2.42 -10.41
N PRO A 174 3.52 -2.32 -10.88
CA PRO A 174 4.23 -3.48 -11.40
C PRO A 174 4.58 -4.45 -10.27
N HIS A 175 4.76 -5.72 -10.61
CA HIS A 175 5.10 -6.76 -9.62
C HIS A 175 6.38 -6.44 -8.83
N GLU A 176 7.34 -5.76 -9.46
CA GLU A 176 8.56 -5.32 -8.79
C GLU A 176 8.30 -4.33 -7.65
N VAL A 177 7.37 -3.39 -7.81
CA VAL A 177 6.97 -2.47 -6.75
C VAL A 177 6.35 -3.22 -5.57
N LEU A 178 5.52 -4.23 -5.83
CA LEU A 178 4.93 -5.05 -4.77
C LEU A 178 6.00 -5.77 -3.94
N ARG A 179 7.06 -6.29 -4.58
CA ARG A 179 8.21 -6.95 -3.90
C ARG A 179 9.03 -5.98 -3.04
N HIS A 180 8.91 -4.68 -3.27
CA HIS A 180 9.60 -3.64 -2.49
C HIS A 180 8.75 -3.10 -1.32
N HIS A 181 7.64 -3.77 -1.05
CA HIS A 181 6.67 -3.46 -0.01
C HIS A 181 6.02 -2.10 -0.19
N MET A 182 4.79 -2.00 0.29
CA MET A 182 4.00 -0.78 0.18
C MET A 182 3.36 -0.43 1.49
N LEU A 183 3.23 0.87 1.73
CA LEU A 183 2.44 1.42 2.82
C LEU A 183 1.25 2.18 2.25
N VAL A 184 0.05 1.90 2.73
CA VAL A 184 -1.18 2.60 2.37
C VAL A 184 -1.72 3.30 3.62
N VAL A 185 -1.74 4.62 3.62
CA VAL A 185 -2.25 5.44 4.72
C VAL A 185 -3.54 6.12 4.31
N GLY A 186 -4.55 6.05 5.17
CA GLY A 186 -5.81 6.76 4.98
C GLY A 186 -6.74 6.61 6.18
N THR A 187 -7.47 7.69 6.49
CA THR A 187 -8.52 7.71 7.50
C THR A 187 -9.69 6.79 7.13
N THR A 188 -10.55 6.48 8.10
CA THR A 188 -11.78 5.72 7.86
C THR A 188 -12.63 6.39 6.77
N GLY A 189 -13.06 5.60 5.79
CA GLY A 189 -13.82 6.09 4.64
C GLY A 189 -12.99 6.82 3.57
N ALA A 190 -11.66 6.91 3.69
CA ALA A 190 -10.80 7.49 2.65
C ALA A 190 -10.70 6.62 1.38
N GLY A 191 -11.07 5.34 1.47
CA GLY A 191 -10.98 4.38 0.36
C GLY A 191 -9.86 3.33 0.48
N LYS A 192 -9.21 3.23 1.64
CA LYS A 192 -8.15 2.24 1.94
C LYS A 192 -8.60 0.80 1.66
N THR A 193 -9.65 0.34 2.33
CA THR A 193 -10.22 -1.00 2.14
C THR A 193 -10.65 -1.26 0.70
N ASN A 194 -11.22 -0.26 0.02
CA ASN A 194 -11.59 -0.36 -1.39
C ASN A 194 -10.35 -0.58 -2.29
N LEU A 195 -9.28 0.18 -2.06
CA LEU A 195 -8.02 0.02 -2.80
C LEU A 195 -7.40 -1.37 -2.57
N LEU A 196 -7.40 -1.86 -1.33
CA LEU A 196 -6.88 -3.20 -1.02
C LEU A 196 -7.73 -4.30 -1.68
N LYS A 197 -9.06 -4.19 -1.67
CA LYS A 197 -9.97 -5.12 -2.37
C LYS A 197 -9.74 -5.11 -3.88
N LEU A 198 -9.47 -3.94 -4.46
CA LEU A 198 -9.13 -3.80 -5.88
C LEU A 198 -7.80 -4.49 -6.22
N ILE A 199 -6.76 -4.29 -5.38
CA ILE A 199 -5.48 -4.98 -5.54
C ILE A 199 -5.67 -6.48 -5.40
N MET A 200 -6.39 -6.93 -4.38
CA MET A 200 -6.69 -8.33 -4.13
C MET A 200 -7.41 -9.01 -5.31
N SER A 201 -8.37 -8.33 -5.94
CA SER A 201 -9.14 -8.89 -7.05
C SER A 201 -8.35 -8.94 -8.37
N ARG A 202 -7.48 -7.95 -8.61
CA ARG A 202 -6.70 -7.80 -9.85
C ARG A 202 -5.30 -8.40 -9.78
N ALA A 203 -4.81 -8.79 -8.61
CA ALA A 203 -3.50 -9.42 -8.46
C ALA A 203 -3.46 -10.80 -9.12
N ASN A 204 -2.58 -11.00 -10.09
CA ASN A 204 -2.32 -12.32 -10.68
C ASN A 204 -1.41 -13.21 -9.79
N THR A 205 -0.85 -12.63 -8.73
CA THR A 205 0.00 -13.33 -7.75
C THR A 205 -0.86 -13.92 -6.63
N PRO A 206 -0.59 -15.16 -6.16
CA PRO A 206 -1.19 -15.69 -4.94
C PRO A 206 -0.97 -14.75 -3.76
N LEU A 207 -1.97 -14.68 -2.86
CA LEU A 207 -1.95 -13.70 -1.78
C LEU A 207 -2.68 -14.18 -0.54
N ILE A 208 -2.36 -13.56 0.58
CA ILE A 208 -3.14 -13.66 1.81
C ILE A 208 -3.42 -12.27 2.39
N VAL A 209 -4.67 -12.03 2.76
CA VAL A 209 -5.09 -10.83 3.51
C VAL A 209 -5.25 -11.19 4.98
N PHE A 210 -4.61 -10.43 5.87
CA PHE A 210 -4.78 -10.52 7.32
C PHE A 210 -5.85 -9.52 7.75
N ASP A 211 -7.02 -10.03 8.13
CA ASP A 211 -8.25 -9.25 8.26
C ASP A 211 -8.79 -9.30 9.69
N ILE A 212 -8.59 -8.22 10.46
CA ILE A 212 -9.12 -8.08 11.83
C ILE A 212 -10.59 -7.67 11.83
N GLN A 213 -11.06 -6.98 10.79
CA GLN A 213 -12.40 -6.37 10.76
C GLN A 213 -13.44 -7.22 9.99
N GLY A 214 -12.99 -8.18 9.19
CA GLY A 214 -13.83 -9.09 8.41
C GLY A 214 -14.29 -8.53 7.06
N ASP A 215 -13.70 -7.41 6.61
CA ASP A 215 -14.11 -6.71 5.40
C ASP A 215 -13.78 -7.47 4.11
N PHE A 216 -12.82 -8.41 4.14
CA PHE A 216 -12.31 -9.14 2.98
C PHE A 216 -12.92 -10.54 2.83
N VAL A 217 -13.57 -11.05 3.89
CA VAL A 217 -14.16 -12.40 3.94
C VAL A 217 -15.17 -12.62 2.81
N ARG A 218 -16.14 -11.71 2.66
CA ARG A 218 -17.19 -11.84 1.63
C ARG A 218 -16.64 -11.68 0.21
N PRO A 219 -15.84 -10.65 -0.11
CA PRO A 219 -15.12 -10.56 -1.38
C PRO A 219 -14.33 -11.83 -1.73
N MET A 220 -13.59 -12.39 -0.77
CA MET A 220 -12.81 -13.61 -0.98
C MET A 220 -13.68 -14.83 -1.29
N ALA A 221 -14.81 -14.99 -0.58
CA ALA A 221 -15.77 -16.06 -0.81
C ALA A 221 -16.31 -16.03 -2.24
N LYS A 222 -16.74 -14.86 -2.72
CA LYS A 222 -17.27 -14.68 -4.08
C LYS A 222 -16.23 -14.99 -5.17
N MET A 223 -14.97 -14.69 -4.89
CA MET A 223 -13.84 -15.01 -5.78
C MET A 223 -13.44 -16.50 -5.75
N GLY A 224 -14.10 -17.31 -4.92
CA GLY A 224 -13.80 -18.73 -4.73
C GLY A 224 -12.44 -19.01 -4.09
N GLY A 225 -11.94 -18.07 -3.30
CA GLY A 225 -10.68 -18.21 -2.57
C GLY A 225 -10.79 -19.06 -1.30
N ASN A 226 -9.71 -19.01 -0.51
CA ASN A 226 -9.66 -19.66 0.79
C ASN A 226 -9.98 -18.66 1.90
N ILE A 227 -10.72 -19.09 2.92
CA ILE A 227 -10.96 -18.32 4.14
C ILE A 227 -10.44 -19.16 5.30
N LEU A 228 -9.50 -18.60 6.06
CA LEU A 228 -8.89 -19.25 7.21
C LEU A 228 -9.43 -18.56 8.46
N VAL A 229 -9.92 -19.34 9.41
CA VAL A 229 -10.51 -18.83 10.65
C VAL A 229 -9.82 -19.52 11.82
N PRO A 230 -8.89 -18.83 12.53
CA PRO A 230 -8.42 -19.29 13.82
C PRO A 230 -9.60 -19.32 14.80
N VAL A 231 -9.90 -20.49 15.35
CA VAL A 231 -11.01 -20.67 16.28
C VAL A 231 -10.46 -20.67 17.71
N PRO A 232 -10.94 -19.79 18.61
CA PRO A 232 -10.53 -19.84 20.01
C PRO A 232 -11.13 -21.04 20.75
N ARG A 233 -10.45 -21.54 21.78
CA ARG A 233 -10.92 -22.62 22.66
C ARG A 233 -12.32 -22.41 23.24
N ASP A 234 -12.72 -21.16 23.48
CA ASP A 234 -14.02 -20.82 24.07
C ASP A 234 -15.21 -21.17 23.17
N TYR A 235 -14.95 -21.39 21.86
CA TYR A 235 -15.96 -21.83 20.90
C TYR A 235 -16.18 -23.35 20.94
N SER A 236 -16.70 -23.86 22.06
CA SER A 236 -16.95 -25.28 22.32
C SER A 236 -18.24 -25.83 21.65
N MET A 237 -18.52 -25.44 20.41
CA MET A 237 -19.69 -25.87 19.63
C MET A 237 -19.31 -26.89 18.54
N LYS A 238 -20.29 -27.48 17.84
CA LYS A 238 -20.01 -28.37 16.69
C LYS A 238 -19.60 -27.54 15.47
N VAL A 239 -18.82 -28.16 14.58
CA VAL A 239 -18.36 -27.55 13.31
C VAL A 239 -19.51 -26.89 12.54
N VAL A 240 -20.63 -27.61 12.35
CA VAL A 240 -21.80 -27.11 11.61
C VAL A 240 -22.41 -25.87 12.25
N ASP A 241 -22.50 -25.84 13.59
CA ASP A 241 -23.10 -24.71 14.31
C ASP A 241 -22.25 -23.44 14.14
N PHE A 242 -20.93 -23.58 14.25
CA PHE A 242 -20.01 -22.46 14.03
C PHE A 242 -20.06 -21.95 12.59
N VAL A 243 -20.08 -22.85 11.60
CA VAL A 243 -20.17 -22.46 10.18
C VAL A 243 -21.45 -21.67 9.94
N ASN A 244 -22.58 -22.05 10.55
CA ASN A 244 -23.83 -21.29 10.44
C ASN A 244 -23.69 -19.87 11.04
N VAL A 245 -23.05 -19.73 12.21
CA VAL A 245 -22.77 -18.42 12.81
C VAL A 245 -21.84 -17.60 11.93
N PHE A 246 -20.79 -18.22 11.38
CA PHE A 246 -19.83 -17.60 10.46
C PHE A 246 -20.51 -17.07 9.21
N LEU A 247 -21.33 -17.88 8.52
CA LEU A 247 -22.05 -17.47 7.32
C LEU A 247 -22.95 -16.26 7.58
N LYS A 248 -23.65 -16.25 8.72
CA LYS A 248 -24.52 -15.14 9.13
C LYS A 248 -23.71 -13.87 9.40
N ARG A 249 -22.64 -13.95 10.20
CA ARG A 249 -21.78 -12.81 10.55
C ARG A 249 -21.03 -12.22 9.36
N SER A 250 -20.69 -13.05 8.37
CA SER A 250 -19.97 -12.65 7.17
C SER A 250 -20.86 -12.21 6.01
N GLY A 251 -22.19 -12.19 6.19
CA GLY A 251 -23.14 -11.81 5.13
C GLY A 251 -23.14 -12.78 3.93
N LEU A 252 -22.80 -14.05 4.16
CA LEU A 252 -22.73 -15.11 3.15
C LEU A 252 -24.00 -15.96 3.15
N ILE A 253 -25.15 -15.30 3.30
CA ILE A 253 -26.46 -15.95 3.30
C ILE A 253 -26.69 -16.57 1.92
N GLY A 254 -26.92 -17.89 1.89
CA GLY A 254 -27.12 -18.66 0.65
C GLY A 254 -26.03 -19.69 0.35
N TYR A 255 -24.86 -19.58 0.99
CA TYR A 255 -23.87 -20.66 0.96
C TYR A 255 -24.26 -21.76 1.96
N LYS A 256 -23.96 -23.01 1.60
CA LYS A 256 -24.19 -24.22 2.38
C LYS A 256 -22.93 -25.08 2.36
N ILE A 257 -22.80 -25.95 3.36
CA ILE A 257 -21.72 -26.94 3.41
C ILE A 257 -21.96 -27.98 2.30
N LYS A 258 -20.98 -28.13 1.42
CA LYS A 258 -20.94 -29.17 0.39
C LYS A 258 -20.23 -30.43 0.91
N ASP A 259 -19.05 -30.24 1.47
CA ASP A 259 -18.21 -31.32 2.01
C ASP A 259 -17.42 -30.86 3.23
N VAL A 260 -17.10 -31.81 4.12
CA VAL A 260 -16.31 -31.58 5.35
C VAL A 260 -15.21 -32.63 5.42
N ASN A 261 -13.96 -32.18 5.33
CA ASN A 261 -12.78 -33.01 5.48
C ASN A 261 -11.87 -32.45 6.59
N GLY A 262 -12.10 -32.91 7.81
CA GLY A 262 -11.36 -32.46 8.99
C GLY A 262 -11.59 -30.97 9.27
N ASN A 263 -10.53 -30.17 9.15
CA ASN A 263 -10.57 -28.71 9.31
C ASN A 263 -10.88 -27.95 8.00
N LYS A 264 -10.94 -28.64 6.86
CA LYS A 264 -11.27 -28.07 5.55
C LYS A 264 -12.75 -28.31 5.23
N ILE A 265 -13.47 -27.25 4.86
CA ILE A 265 -14.89 -27.26 4.59
C ILE A 265 -15.12 -26.62 3.23
N GLU A 266 -15.75 -27.34 2.32
CA GLU A 266 -16.11 -26.82 1.00
C GLU A 266 -17.52 -26.23 1.06
N MET A 267 -17.65 -24.98 0.64
CA MET A 267 -18.87 -24.20 0.69
C MET A 267 -19.37 -23.93 -0.73
N GLU A 268 -20.67 -24.04 -0.96
CA GLU A 268 -21.28 -23.80 -2.27
C GLU A 268 -22.63 -23.09 -2.11
N ASN A 269 -22.98 -22.20 -3.04
CA ASN A 269 -24.31 -21.58 -3.10
C ASN A 269 -25.15 -22.10 -4.26
N ASP A 270 -26.43 -21.74 -4.28
CA ASP A 270 -27.37 -22.23 -5.30
C ASP A 270 -27.05 -21.73 -6.74
N LYS A 271 -26.09 -20.81 -6.90
CA LYS A 271 -25.58 -20.33 -8.20
C LYS A 271 -24.33 -21.10 -8.68
N GLY A 272 -23.84 -22.06 -7.90
CA GLY A 272 -22.62 -22.82 -8.19
C GLY A 272 -21.32 -22.08 -7.84
N GLU A 273 -21.39 -20.94 -7.15
CA GLU A 273 -20.19 -20.27 -6.62
C GLU A 273 -19.73 -21.03 -5.36
N SER A 274 -18.44 -21.32 -5.27
CA SER A 274 -17.88 -22.11 -4.18
C SER A 274 -16.59 -21.51 -3.63
N PHE A 275 -16.38 -21.63 -2.31
CA PHE A 275 -15.13 -21.24 -1.65
C PHE A 275 -14.71 -22.30 -0.64
N THR A 276 -13.46 -22.23 -0.16
CA THR A 276 -12.96 -23.16 0.87
C THR A 276 -12.80 -22.45 2.21
N LEU A 277 -13.40 -23.00 3.26
CA LEU A 277 -13.27 -22.55 4.64
C LEU A 277 -12.33 -23.49 5.42
N TYR A 278 -11.33 -22.94 6.09
CA TYR A 278 -10.44 -23.66 6.99
C TYR A 278 -10.67 -23.19 8.43
N LEU A 279 -11.10 -24.08 9.30
CA LEU A 279 -11.18 -23.82 10.74
C LEU A 279 -9.87 -24.26 11.39
N ILE A 280 -9.01 -23.31 11.78
CA ILE A 280 -7.63 -23.63 12.15
C ILE A 280 -7.41 -23.49 13.65
N GLY A 281 -6.49 -24.30 14.16
CA GLY A 281 -5.93 -24.24 15.50
C GLY A 281 -4.48 -24.67 15.44
N PHE A 282 -3.66 -24.23 16.41
CA PHE A 282 -2.23 -24.55 16.41
C PHE A 282 -1.94 -25.66 17.41
N HIS A 283 -1.23 -26.71 17.00
CA HIS A 283 -0.80 -27.73 17.96
C HIS A 283 0.43 -27.26 18.73
N PHE A 284 0.35 -27.20 20.06
CA PHE A 284 1.45 -26.74 20.90
C PHE A 284 2.76 -27.46 20.56
N ARG A 285 2.69 -28.79 20.46
CA ARG A 285 3.85 -29.64 20.13
C ARG A 285 4.55 -29.28 18.82
N LYS A 286 3.80 -28.82 17.81
CA LYS A 286 4.35 -28.50 16.47
C LYS A 286 4.72 -27.02 16.31
N THR A 287 4.28 -26.17 17.23
CA THR A 287 4.29 -24.71 17.03
C THR A 287 4.91 -23.96 18.21
N TYR A 288 5.31 -24.63 19.31
CA TYR A 288 5.89 -23.99 20.49
C TYR A 288 7.11 -23.12 20.16
N ASP A 289 7.91 -23.53 19.19
CA ASP A 289 9.13 -22.83 18.77
C ASP A 289 8.80 -21.51 18.08
N ILE A 290 7.85 -21.53 17.15
CA ILE A 290 7.36 -20.33 16.47
C ILE A 290 6.63 -19.43 17.47
N LEU A 291 5.75 -19.99 18.30
CA LEU A 291 5.01 -19.24 19.32
C LEU A 291 5.96 -18.51 20.27
N ALA A 292 7.08 -19.12 20.66
CA ALA A 292 8.09 -18.46 21.48
C ALA A 292 8.76 -17.26 20.78
N ASP A 293 8.93 -17.34 19.46
CA ASP A 293 9.60 -16.30 18.67
C ASP A 293 8.67 -15.15 18.25
N VAL A 294 7.38 -15.44 18.05
CA VAL A 294 6.40 -14.45 17.56
C VAL A 294 5.49 -13.88 18.63
N SER A 295 5.41 -14.54 19.79
CA SER A 295 4.59 -14.07 20.90
C SER A 295 5.22 -12.82 21.53
N PRO A 296 4.39 -11.81 21.83
CA PRO A 296 4.87 -10.66 22.59
C PRO A 296 5.19 -11.03 24.04
N PHE A 297 4.84 -12.20 24.54
CA PHE A 297 4.98 -12.52 25.98
C PHE A 297 6.41 -12.89 26.40
N PHE A 298 7.20 -13.41 25.46
CA PHE A 298 8.55 -13.87 25.76
C PHE A 298 9.59 -12.77 25.52
N SER A 299 10.44 -12.57 26.52
CA SER A 299 11.75 -11.95 26.27
C SER A 299 12.62 -12.86 25.39
N VAL A 300 13.60 -12.30 24.68
CA VAL A 300 14.53 -13.06 23.83
C VAL A 300 15.20 -14.22 24.58
N GLN A 301 15.61 -14.00 25.84
CA GLN A 301 16.21 -15.04 26.67
C GLN A 301 15.19 -16.11 27.08
N ALA A 302 14.00 -15.69 27.51
CA ALA A 302 12.95 -16.62 27.92
C ALA A 302 12.50 -17.51 26.75
N ALA A 303 12.30 -16.94 25.55
CA ALA A 303 11.98 -17.69 24.34
C ALA A 303 13.04 -18.77 24.06
N TYR A 304 14.33 -18.42 24.17
CA TYR A 304 15.43 -19.36 23.96
C TYR A 304 15.37 -20.55 24.93
N PHE A 305 15.30 -20.29 26.24
CA PHE A 305 15.29 -21.36 27.25
C PHE A 305 13.99 -22.17 27.25
N PHE A 306 12.85 -21.52 27.01
CA PHE A 306 11.58 -22.20 26.80
C PHE A 306 11.67 -23.20 25.64
N LYS A 307 12.25 -22.81 24.51
CA LYS A 307 12.46 -23.72 23.37
C LYS A 307 13.36 -24.91 23.72
N LEU A 308 14.41 -24.69 24.50
CA LEU A 308 15.29 -25.78 24.97
C LEU A 308 14.56 -26.75 25.89
N ALA A 309 13.82 -26.24 26.88
CA ALA A 309 13.05 -27.07 27.81
C ALA A 309 11.96 -27.87 27.10
N THR A 310 11.35 -27.30 26.05
CA THR A 310 10.22 -27.91 25.33
C THR A 310 10.66 -28.89 24.24
N ARG A 311 11.88 -28.78 23.70
CA ARG A 311 12.33 -29.55 22.52
C ARG A 311 12.13 -31.06 22.61
N ASN A 312 12.39 -31.64 23.77
CA ASN A 312 12.23 -33.09 23.98
C ASN A 312 10.98 -33.43 24.82
N CYS A 313 10.12 -32.44 25.05
CA CYS A 313 8.93 -32.58 25.87
C CYS A 313 7.68 -32.73 24.99
N ASN A 314 7.22 -33.95 24.80
CA ASN A 314 5.99 -34.22 24.06
C ASN A 314 4.75 -33.98 24.96
N THR A 315 4.21 -32.77 24.89
CA THR A 315 3.12 -32.34 25.78
C THR A 315 2.10 -31.45 25.08
N THR A 316 1.01 -31.14 25.78
CA THR A 316 0.07 -30.06 25.45
C THR A 316 0.42 -28.82 26.26
N ILE A 317 -0.09 -27.65 25.87
CA ILE A 317 0.17 -26.43 26.63
C ILE A 317 -0.30 -26.52 28.09
N ASP A 318 -1.41 -27.23 28.33
CA ASP A 318 -2.00 -27.39 29.67
C ASP A 318 -1.16 -28.27 30.60
N GLN A 319 -0.36 -29.18 30.03
CA GLN A 319 0.49 -30.12 30.77
C GLN A 319 1.97 -29.73 30.75
N TRP A 320 2.32 -28.58 30.18
CA TRP A 320 3.73 -28.20 30.01
C TRP A 320 4.43 -27.98 31.34
N GLU A 321 3.78 -27.29 32.28
CA GLU A 321 4.34 -26.98 33.58
C GLU A 321 4.68 -28.26 34.37
N GLU A 322 3.76 -29.22 34.41
CA GLU A 322 3.97 -30.50 35.07
C GLU A 322 5.09 -31.32 34.42
N LYS A 323 5.15 -31.36 33.09
CA LYS A 323 6.01 -32.32 32.37
C LYS A 323 7.37 -31.80 31.95
N CYS A 324 7.52 -30.49 31.77
CA CYS A 324 8.68 -29.90 31.13
C CYS A 324 9.43 -28.89 32.00
N SER A 325 8.79 -28.35 33.05
CA SER A 325 9.37 -27.24 33.82
C SER A 325 10.64 -27.64 34.58
N ASP A 326 10.76 -28.91 35.00
CA ASP A 326 11.95 -29.43 35.69
C ASP A 326 13.23 -29.27 34.87
N VAL A 327 13.13 -29.33 33.53
CA VAL A 327 14.29 -29.14 32.64
C VAL A 327 14.90 -27.76 32.81
N LEU A 328 14.10 -26.74 33.16
CA LEU A 328 14.59 -25.39 33.42
C LEU A 328 15.52 -25.32 34.64
N GLY A 329 15.33 -26.21 35.62
CA GLY A 329 16.18 -26.29 36.82
C GLY A 329 17.65 -26.56 36.50
N ASN A 330 17.93 -27.21 35.38
CA ASN A 330 19.29 -27.55 34.95
C ASN A 330 20.09 -26.35 34.43
N PHE A 331 19.43 -25.27 34.02
CA PHE A 331 20.08 -24.13 33.35
C PHE A 331 20.50 -23.00 34.29
N LYS A 332 20.22 -23.09 35.59
CA LYS A 332 20.53 -22.04 36.61
C LYS A 332 20.09 -20.63 36.16
N LEU A 333 18.84 -20.52 35.71
CA LEU A 333 18.27 -19.26 35.19
C LEU A 333 18.09 -18.23 36.31
N HIS A 334 18.21 -16.95 35.95
CA HIS A 334 17.77 -15.86 36.84
C HIS A 334 16.26 -15.96 37.09
N SER A 335 15.81 -15.58 38.29
CA SER A 335 14.39 -15.69 38.68
C SER A 335 13.47 -14.95 37.70
N SER A 336 13.86 -13.75 37.27
CA SER A 336 13.08 -12.97 36.31
C SER A 336 12.86 -13.68 34.97
N THR A 337 13.87 -14.38 34.43
CA THR A 337 13.74 -15.14 33.18
C THR A 337 12.80 -16.33 33.36
N ARG A 338 12.94 -17.05 34.49
CA ARG A 338 12.05 -18.16 34.85
C ARG A 338 10.60 -17.68 34.98
N ASP A 339 10.38 -16.58 35.69
CA ASP A 339 9.04 -16.01 35.91
C ASP A 339 8.42 -15.48 34.61
N ASN A 340 9.23 -14.93 33.68
CA ASN A 340 8.75 -14.54 32.35
C ASN A 340 8.31 -15.78 31.54
N ILE A 341 9.05 -16.90 31.59
CA ILE A 341 8.63 -18.15 30.91
C ILE A 341 7.28 -18.64 31.44
N PHE A 342 7.12 -18.76 32.76
CA PHE A 342 5.86 -19.25 33.34
C PHE A 342 4.68 -18.32 33.04
N ARG A 343 4.85 -16.99 33.19
CA ARG A 343 3.82 -16.02 32.81
C ARG A 343 3.46 -16.11 31.32
N SER A 344 4.45 -16.26 30.45
CA SER A 344 4.24 -16.38 29.01
C SER A 344 3.41 -17.61 28.65
N ILE A 345 3.63 -18.73 29.32
CA ILE A 345 2.89 -19.98 29.07
C ILE A 345 1.45 -19.86 29.53
N ILE A 346 1.20 -19.20 30.66
CA ILE A 346 -0.16 -18.88 31.11
C ILE A 346 -0.87 -18.01 30.06
N GLN A 347 -0.21 -16.95 29.58
CA GLN A 347 -0.76 -16.06 28.54
C GLN A 347 -0.98 -16.78 27.19
N LEU A 348 -0.07 -17.68 26.80
CA LEU A 348 -0.25 -18.52 25.61
C LEU A 348 -1.46 -19.46 25.78
N ARG A 349 -1.68 -20.02 26.97
CA ARG A 349 -2.85 -20.86 27.24
C ARG A 349 -4.15 -20.05 27.18
N GLU A 350 -4.16 -18.87 27.79
CA GLU A 350 -5.29 -17.94 27.80
C GLU A 350 -5.60 -17.34 26.42
N SER A 351 -4.62 -17.27 25.51
CA SER A 351 -4.86 -16.85 24.13
C SER A 351 -5.88 -17.74 23.40
N GLY A 352 -6.07 -18.98 23.86
CA GLY A 352 -7.08 -19.88 23.32
C GLY A 352 -6.82 -20.38 21.89
N ILE A 353 -5.68 -20.08 21.26
CA ILE A 353 -5.40 -20.45 19.86
C ILE A 353 -4.69 -21.81 19.70
N VAL A 354 -4.29 -22.42 20.82
CA VAL A 354 -3.43 -23.62 20.84
C VAL A 354 -4.18 -24.85 21.32
N ASP A 355 -3.92 -26.02 20.75
CA ASP A 355 -4.58 -27.32 21.04
C ASP A 355 -6.12 -27.22 21.08
N VAL A 356 -6.69 -26.48 20.13
CA VAL A 356 -8.12 -26.19 20.04
C VAL A 356 -8.91 -27.44 19.65
N LYS A 357 -9.98 -27.72 20.39
CA LYS A 357 -10.90 -28.82 20.12
C LYS A 357 -12.30 -28.32 19.84
N MET A 358 -12.92 -28.89 18.81
CA MET A 358 -14.26 -28.56 18.38
C MET A 358 -15.10 -29.83 18.29
N GLY A 359 -15.90 -30.09 19.32
CA GLY A 359 -16.47 -31.41 19.55
C GLY A 359 -15.36 -32.45 19.73
N ASN A 360 -15.32 -33.47 18.86
CA ASN A 360 -14.30 -34.52 18.89
C ASN A 360 -13.11 -34.27 17.94
N VAL A 361 -13.15 -33.17 17.17
CA VAL A 361 -12.11 -32.84 16.19
C VAL A 361 -11.11 -31.90 16.85
N THR A 362 -9.82 -32.22 16.77
CA THR A 362 -8.77 -31.25 17.11
C THR A 362 -8.44 -30.49 15.84
N LEU A 363 -8.50 -29.16 15.90
CA LEU A 363 -8.19 -28.32 14.74
C LEU A 363 -6.68 -28.27 14.54
N ASP A 364 -6.25 -28.39 13.28
CA ASP A 364 -4.83 -28.33 12.87
C ASP A 364 -4.62 -27.15 11.92
N GLU A 365 -3.36 -26.89 11.60
CA GLU A 365 -2.92 -25.89 10.63
C GLU A 365 -3.33 -26.28 9.20
N PRO A 366 -3.47 -25.31 8.29
CA PRO A 366 -3.74 -25.57 6.88
C PRO A 366 -2.49 -26.09 6.16
N ASN A 367 -2.66 -26.64 4.95
CA ASN A 367 -1.52 -26.94 4.08
C ASN A 367 -0.97 -25.64 3.45
N TYR A 368 0.17 -25.17 3.95
CA TYR A 368 0.82 -23.95 3.47
C TYR A 368 1.26 -24.02 1.99
N VAL A 369 1.57 -25.21 1.46
CA VAL A 369 1.90 -25.38 0.03
C VAL A 369 0.72 -24.99 -0.86
N ASP A 370 -0.49 -25.37 -0.45
CA ASP A 370 -1.73 -25.09 -1.19
C ASP A 370 -2.13 -23.62 -1.06
N LEU A 371 -1.88 -23.01 0.12
CA LEU A 371 -2.13 -21.58 0.33
C LEU A 371 -1.26 -20.69 -0.56
N LEU A 372 -0.03 -21.10 -0.86
CA LEU A 372 0.87 -20.38 -1.77
C LEU A 372 0.41 -20.38 -3.23
N GLN A 373 -0.65 -21.09 -3.57
CA GLN A 373 -1.18 -21.18 -4.94
C GLN A 373 -2.51 -20.45 -5.13
N LYS A 374 -3.16 -20.00 -4.05
CA LYS A 374 -4.50 -19.41 -4.08
C LYS A 374 -4.55 -18.05 -3.39
N ARG A 375 -5.62 -17.31 -3.67
CA ARG A 375 -5.98 -16.11 -2.90
C ARG A 375 -6.67 -16.56 -1.61
N SER A 376 -6.22 -15.99 -0.50
CA SER A 376 -6.67 -16.39 0.82
C SER A 376 -6.94 -15.17 1.70
N VAL A 377 -7.82 -15.31 2.68
CA VAL A 377 -8.00 -14.34 3.77
C VAL A 377 -7.92 -15.07 5.10
N LEU A 378 -7.20 -14.49 6.06
CA LEU A 378 -7.19 -14.91 7.46
C LEU A 378 -8.15 -14.00 8.23
N ASP A 379 -9.33 -14.51 8.56
CA ASP A 379 -10.36 -13.82 9.34
C ASP A 379 -10.02 -13.93 10.82
N LEU A 380 -9.43 -12.86 11.36
CA LEU A 380 -8.94 -12.79 12.73
C LEU A 380 -9.98 -12.29 13.73
N ARG A 381 -11.20 -11.93 13.29
CA ARG A 381 -12.25 -11.40 14.18
C ARG A 381 -12.48 -12.29 15.40
N TRP A 382 -12.52 -13.60 15.19
CA TRP A 382 -12.85 -14.60 16.21
C TRP A 382 -11.83 -14.65 17.35
N VAL A 383 -10.53 -14.62 17.03
CA VAL A 383 -9.47 -14.59 18.04
C VAL A 383 -9.24 -13.19 18.61
N THR A 384 -9.61 -12.14 17.88
CA THR A 384 -9.57 -10.76 18.37
C THR A 384 -10.57 -10.54 19.51
N GLU A 385 -11.70 -11.26 19.52
CA GLU A 385 -12.66 -11.24 20.64
C GLU A 385 -12.04 -11.70 21.97
N THR A 386 -11.06 -12.62 21.91
CA THR A 386 -10.29 -13.06 23.09
C THR A 386 -9.22 -12.04 23.44
N SER A 387 -8.32 -11.72 22.50
CA SER A 387 -7.38 -10.61 22.63
C SER A 387 -6.71 -10.25 21.30
N ILE A 388 -6.31 -8.99 21.15
CA ILE A 388 -5.51 -8.53 19.99
C ILE A 388 -4.21 -9.33 19.87
N ASN A 389 -3.56 -9.66 20.99
CA ASN A 389 -2.34 -10.48 20.99
C ASN A 389 -2.57 -11.87 20.38
N SER A 390 -3.75 -12.48 20.60
CA SER A 390 -4.10 -13.78 20.00
C SER A 390 -4.24 -13.68 18.48
N ALA A 391 -4.81 -12.59 17.98
CA ALA A 391 -4.89 -12.30 16.56
C ALA A 391 -3.50 -12.08 15.95
N THR A 392 -2.66 -11.24 16.58
CA THR A 392 -1.29 -10.96 16.13
C THR A 392 -0.42 -12.21 16.13
N MET A 393 -0.50 -13.04 17.17
CA MET A 393 0.21 -14.32 17.22
C MET A 393 -0.27 -15.28 16.12
N SER A 394 -1.59 -15.42 15.93
CA SER A 394 -2.15 -16.26 14.87
C SER A 394 -1.65 -15.81 13.49
N ALA A 395 -1.68 -14.50 13.23
CA ALA A 395 -1.15 -13.93 12.01
C ALA A 395 0.33 -14.25 11.82
N PHE A 396 1.17 -14.02 12.84
CA PHE A 396 2.60 -14.26 12.73
C PHE A 396 2.98 -15.74 12.62
N VAL A 397 2.25 -16.66 13.24
CA VAL A 397 2.46 -18.09 13.00
C VAL A 397 2.23 -18.42 11.53
N ILE A 398 1.13 -17.93 10.93
CA ILE A 398 0.85 -18.13 9.50
C ILE A 398 1.92 -17.49 8.62
N VAL A 399 2.34 -16.27 8.93
CA VAL A 399 3.41 -15.56 8.21
C VAL A 399 4.72 -16.36 8.24
N GLU A 400 5.12 -16.85 9.41
CA GLU A 400 6.35 -17.63 9.57
C GLU A 400 6.31 -18.94 8.80
N ARG A 401 5.17 -19.64 8.82
CA ARG A 401 4.98 -20.88 8.07
C ARG A 401 5.02 -20.66 6.56
N LEU A 402 4.37 -19.60 6.07
CA LEU A 402 4.43 -19.21 4.66
C LEU A 402 5.85 -18.80 4.26
N PHE A 403 6.51 -17.97 5.06
CA PHE A 403 7.90 -17.55 4.82
C PHE A 403 8.84 -18.76 4.77
N HIS A 404 8.70 -19.70 5.71
CA HIS A 404 9.52 -20.92 5.76
C HIS A 404 9.40 -21.73 4.47
N GLU A 405 8.17 -21.96 3.98
CA GLU A 405 7.95 -22.73 2.76
C GLU A 405 8.50 -22.02 1.51
N ILE A 406 8.35 -20.69 1.42
CA ILE A 406 8.94 -19.89 0.34
C ILE A 406 10.47 -19.91 0.40
N ASP A 407 11.06 -19.69 1.58
CA ASP A 407 12.53 -19.68 1.76
C ASP A 407 13.15 -21.06 1.52
N LYS A 408 12.45 -22.14 1.92
CA LYS A 408 12.84 -23.51 1.60
C LYS A 408 12.92 -23.73 0.09
N ARG A 409 11.86 -23.39 -0.66
CA ARG A 409 11.85 -23.51 -2.13
C ARG A 409 12.96 -22.71 -2.78
N TYR A 410 13.20 -21.48 -2.30
CA TYR A 410 14.28 -20.65 -2.80
C TYR A 410 15.65 -21.28 -2.56
N LYS A 411 15.91 -21.84 -1.37
CA LYS A 411 17.18 -22.52 -1.05
C LYS A 411 17.40 -23.79 -1.86
N GLU A 412 16.34 -24.54 -2.13
CA GLU A 412 16.42 -25.81 -2.86
C GLU A 412 16.52 -25.62 -4.38
N LYS A 413 15.80 -24.64 -4.95
CA LYS A 413 15.66 -24.47 -6.40
C LYS A 413 16.31 -23.19 -6.96
N GLY A 414 16.63 -22.22 -6.10
CA GLY A 414 17.09 -20.89 -6.53
C GLY A 414 16.00 -20.01 -7.13
N GLU A 415 14.72 -20.42 -7.06
CA GLU A 415 13.60 -19.74 -7.69
C GLU A 415 12.81 -18.90 -6.67
N THR A 416 12.49 -17.67 -7.05
CA THR A 416 11.58 -16.82 -6.26
C THR A 416 10.16 -17.33 -6.35
N THR A 417 9.40 -17.26 -5.26
CA THR A 417 7.96 -17.57 -5.26
C THR A 417 7.19 -16.25 -5.07
N PRO A 418 6.65 -15.65 -6.16
CA PRO A 418 5.77 -14.49 -6.08
C PRO A 418 4.62 -14.73 -5.08
N PHE A 419 4.57 -13.94 -4.02
CA PHE A 419 3.51 -14.04 -3.03
C PHE A 419 3.25 -12.66 -2.41
N LEU A 420 1.98 -12.30 -2.22
CA LEU A 420 1.60 -11.00 -1.65
C LEU A 420 0.91 -11.18 -0.29
N MET A 421 1.44 -10.51 0.73
CA MET A 421 0.80 -10.39 2.05
C MET A 421 0.17 -9.01 2.19
N ILE A 422 -1.09 -8.94 2.62
CA ILE A 422 -1.79 -7.67 2.84
C ILE A 422 -2.23 -7.62 4.30
N PHE A 423 -1.72 -6.65 5.05
CA PHE A 423 -2.13 -6.39 6.44
C PHE A 423 -3.03 -5.17 6.47
N ASP A 424 -4.32 -5.37 6.70
CA ASP A 424 -5.22 -4.26 7.02
C ASP A 424 -5.15 -3.95 8.52
N GLU A 425 -5.24 -2.67 8.87
CA GLU A 425 -4.93 -2.17 10.22
C GLU A 425 -3.56 -2.63 10.76
N ALA A 426 -2.51 -2.45 9.95
CA ALA A 426 -1.14 -2.87 10.24
C ALA A 426 -0.59 -2.44 11.63
N HIS A 427 -1.10 -1.34 12.21
CA HIS A 427 -0.68 -0.87 13.53
C HIS A 427 -1.05 -1.84 14.67
N GLU A 428 -2.08 -2.67 14.50
CA GLU A 428 -2.47 -3.70 15.47
C GLU A 428 -1.43 -4.85 15.55
N TYR A 429 -0.76 -5.13 14.42
CA TYR A 429 0.24 -6.20 14.33
C TYR A 429 1.64 -5.70 14.68
N PHE A 430 1.99 -4.49 14.22
CA PHE A 430 3.34 -3.93 14.31
C PHE A 430 3.36 -2.60 15.10
N PRO A 431 2.97 -2.61 16.39
CA PRO A 431 2.91 -1.39 17.19
C PRO A 431 4.31 -0.81 17.49
N GLN A 432 4.40 0.53 17.55
CA GLN A 432 5.62 1.26 17.93
C GLN A 432 5.84 1.29 19.46
N GLY A 433 4.77 1.32 20.27
CA GLY A 433 4.79 1.44 21.73
C GLY A 433 3.97 0.37 22.45
N GLY A 434 4.06 0.33 23.79
CA GLY A 434 3.27 -0.58 24.63
C GLY A 434 3.84 -1.99 24.84
N ARG A 435 5.11 -2.19 24.48
CA ARG A 435 5.84 -3.46 24.64
C ARG A 435 7.09 -3.25 25.48
N GLU A 436 7.43 -4.21 26.35
CA GLU A 436 8.71 -4.17 27.08
C GLU A 436 9.89 -4.21 26.08
N GLU A 437 11.08 -3.69 26.45
CA GLU A 437 12.24 -3.58 25.53
C GLU A 437 12.57 -4.92 24.84
N GLY A 438 12.46 -6.04 25.55
CA GLY A 438 12.72 -7.37 25.00
C GLY A 438 11.67 -7.88 23.99
N GLU A 439 10.43 -7.41 24.08
CA GLU A 439 9.33 -7.79 23.17
C GLU A 439 9.39 -7.00 21.86
N LYS A 440 9.90 -5.77 21.92
CA LYS A 440 10.17 -4.92 20.76
C LYS A 440 11.24 -5.54 19.86
N GLU A 441 12.30 -6.09 20.46
CA GLU A 441 13.40 -6.74 19.71
C GLU A 441 12.91 -7.94 18.87
N SER A 442 12.04 -8.80 19.43
CA SER A 442 11.49 -9.96 18.72
C SER A 442 10.65 -9.54 17.50
N LEU A 443 9.81 -8.51 17.66
CA LEU A 443 9.01 -7.96 16.56
C LEU A 443 9.91 -7.36 15.46
N GLU A 444 10.92 -6.57 15.83
CA GLU A 444 11.83 -5.96 14.87
C GLU A 444 12.66 -7.00 14.09
N ARG A 445 13.03 -8.12 14.73
CA ARG A 445 13.66 -9.26 14.05
C ARG A 445 12.73 -9.89 13.02
N LEU A 446 11.45 -10.07 13.37
CA LEU A 446 10.43 -10.60 12.46
C LEU A 446 10.21 -9.65 11.27
N ILE A 447 10.05 -8.35 11.52
CA ILE A 447 9.91 -7.33 10.48
C ILE A 447 11.12 -7.36 9.54
N ASN A 448 12.34 -7.35 10.07
CA ASN A 448 13.56 -7.40 9.26
C ASN A 448 13.65 -8.68 8.44
N ARG A 449 13.29 -9.84 9.02
CA ARG A 449 13.24 -11.12 8.28
C ARG A 449 12.28 -11.04 7.11
N ILE A 450 11.03 -10.63 7.34
CA ILE A 450 10.00 -10.61 6.29
C ILE A 450 10.31 -9.55 5.22
N LEU A 451 10.67 -8.33 5.61
CA LEU A 451 10.84 -7.23 4.66
C LEU A 451 12.20 -7.23 3.96
N ARG A 452 13.29 -7.63 4.63
CA ARG A 452 14.61 -7.67 3.98
C ARG A 452 14.82 -8.97 3.23
N LEU A 453 14.59 -10.12 3.88
CA LEU A 453 14.80 -11.40 3.21
C LEU A 453 13.66 -11.67 2.23
N GLY A 454 12.40 -11.39 2.60
CA GLY A 454 11.24 -11.67 1.76
C GLY A 454 11.29 -11.01 0.38
N ARG A 455 11.82 -9.77 0.26
CA ARG A 455 12.07 -9.12 -1.03
C ARG A 455 12.85 -10.02 -2.00
N VAL A 456 13.93 -10.64 -1.53
CA VAL A 456 14.78 -11.54 -2.33
C VAL A 456 14.05 -12.85 -2.66
N ARG A 457 13.12 -13.30 -1.81
CA ARG A 457 12.35 -14.54 -2.02
C ARG A 457 11.10 -14.35 -2.88
N GLY A 458 10.79 -13.11 -3.28
CA GLY A 458 9.60 -12.77 -4.08
C GLY A 458 8.36 -12.41 -3.27
N ILE A 459 8.49 -12.19 -1.96
CA ILE A 459 7.39 -11.79 -1.07
C ILE A 459 7.21 -10.27 -1.15
N GLY A 460 6.02 -9.85 -1.55
CA GLY A 460 5.54 -8.47 -1.41
C GLY A 460 4.68 -8.33 -0.16
N VAL A 461 4.74 -7.18 0.50
CA VAL A 461 3.89 -6.89 1.67
C VAL A 461 3.25 -5.52 1.50
N ILE A 462 1.93 -5.44 1.66
CA ILE A 462 1.18 -4.18 1.73
C ILE A 462 0.72 -4.01 3.17
N PHE A 463 1.20 -2.94 3.82
CA PHE A 463 0.70 -2.50 5.11
C PHE A 463 -0.31 -1.39 4.89
N ALA A 464 -1.50 -1.52 5.49
CA ALA A 464 -2.51 -0.49 5.41
C ALA A 464 -2.93 -0.05 6.82
N THR A 465 -2.91 1.25 7.09
CA THR A 465 -3.23 1.79 8.43
C THR A 465 -3.85 3.18 8.34
N HIS A 466 -4.69 3.51 9.33
CA HIS A 466 -5.14 4.89 9.53
C HIS A 466 -4.29 5.65 10.56
N LYS A 467 -3.42 4.94 11.30
CA LYS A 467 -2.54 5.46 12.36
C LYS A 467 -1.08 5.08 12.06
N PRO A 468 -0.40 5.76 11.13
CA PRO A 468 1.01 5.49 10.86
C PRO A 468 1.93 5.88 12.03
N GLN A 469 1.45 6.72 12.96
CA GLN A 469 2.19 7.12 14.16
C GLN A 469 2.40 5.96 15.13
N ASP A 470 1.41 5.05 15.19
CA ASP A 470 1.44 3.87 16.06
C ASP A 470 2.15 2.68 15.39
N LEU A 471 2.60 2.82 14.13
CA LEU A 471 3.25 1.77 13.37
C LEU A 471 4.77 1.78 13.59
N ASN A 472 5.37 0.59 13.68
CA ASN A 472 6.81 0.44 13.88
C ASN A 472 7.63 1.16 12.79
N ASP A 473 8.64 1.93 13.21
CA ASP A 473 9.47 2.74 12.30
C ASP A 473 10.20 1.93 11.21
N LEU A 474 10.54 0.65 11.47
CA LEU A 474 11.12 -0.22 10.45
C LEU A 474 10.14 -0.48 9.31
N VAL A 475 8.84 -0.59 9.57
CA VAL A 475 7.85 -0.76 8.51
C VAL A 475 7.84 0.47 7.62
N LEU A 476 7.81 1.68 8.21
CA LEU A 476 7.83 2.95 7.49
C LEU A 476 9.09 3.13 6.64
N THR A 477 10.24 2.68 7.16
CA THR A 477 11.55 2.80 6.52
C THR A 477 11.76 1.76 5.42
N LEU A 478 11.24 0.53 5.60
CA LEU A 478 11.47 -0.58 4.68
C LEU A 478 10.44 -0.68 3.55
N THR A 479 9.33 0.08 3.63
CA THR A 479 8.39 0.22 2.51
C THR A 479 8.88 1.28 1.53
N ASN A 480 9.22 0.86 0.31
CA ASN A 480 9.73 1.78 -0.72
C ASN A 480 8.63 2.60 -1.39
N SER A 481 7.40 2.09 -1.44
CA SER A 481 6.27 2.78 -2.07
C SER A 481 5.22 3.13 -1.03
N LYS A 482 4.71 4.35 -1.13
CA LYS A 482 3.72 4.88 -0.20
C LYS A 482 2.52 5.40 -0.97
N ILE A 483 1.33 5.04 -0.53
CA ILE A 483 0.08 5.60 -1.01
C ILE A 483 -0.56 6.36 0.14
N ALA A 484 -0.73 7.66 -0.02
CA ALA A 484 -1.54 8.48 0.88
C ALA A 484 -2.90 8.75 0.25
N LEU A 485 -3.94 8.31 0.94
CA LEU A 485 -5.31 8.77 0.72
C LEU A 485 -5.60 9.91 1.70
N ARG A 486 -6.85 10.36 1.78
CA ARG A 486 -7.28 11.34 2.78
C ARG A 486 -6.85 10.94 4.20
N ALA A 487 -5.98 11.74 4.81
CA ALA A 487 -5.44 11.53 6.15
C ALA A 487 -5.15 12.86 6.85
N ASP A 488 -5.00 12.81 8.18
CA ASP A 488 -4.62 13.96 8.99
C ASP A 488 -3.17 14.39 8.74
N GLU A 489 -2.86 15.65 9.04
CA GLU A 489 -1.54 16.22 8.73
C GLU A 489 -0.39 15.46 9.40
N ASP A 490 -0.53 15.12 10.68
CA ASP A 490 0.47 14.36 11.43
C ASP A 490 0.70 12.95 10.83
N ALA A 491 -0.36 12.32 10.31
CA ALA A 491 -0.26 11.03 9.67
C ALA A 491 0.51 11.10 8.34
N LEU A 492 0.32 12.19 7.58
CA LEU A 492 1.03 12.46 6.34
C LEU A 492 2.49 12.85 6.60
N GLU A 493 2.75 13.65 7.63
CA GLU A 493 4.10 14.00 8.07
C GLU A 493 4.91 12.76 8.46
N LYS A 494 4.31 11.82 9.20
CA LYS A 494 4.97 10.56 9.58
C LYS A 494 5.43 9.71 8.40
N ILE A 495 4.80 9.88 7.23
CA ILE A 495 5.17 9.16 6.00
C ILE A 495 5.88 10.02 4.96
N ASP A 496 6.30 11.24 5.33
CA ASP A 496 6.97 12.21 4.46
C ASP A 496 6.09 12.70 3.30
N MET A 497 4.83 13.07 3.58
CA MET A 497 3.86 13.54 2.56
C MET A 497 3.04 14.75 3.03
N LYS A 498 3.60 15.55 3.96
CA LYS A 498 2.93 16.70 4.60
C LYS A 498 2.47 17.75 3.59
N GLU A 499 3.24 17.96 2.53
CA GLU A 499 2.95 18.89 1.43
C GLU A 499 1.60 18.61 0.75
N TYR A 500 1.11 17.37 0.83
CA TYR A 500 -0.17 16.96 0.26
C TYR A 500 -1.35 17.07 1.24
N ALA A 501 -1.14 17.49 2.48
CA ALA A 501 -2.20 17.53 3.51
C ALA A 501 -3.41 18.35 3.08
N LYS A 502 -3.20 19.58 2.62
CA LYS A 502 -4.27 20.47 2.15
C LYS A 502 -5.06 19.85 0.99
N LEU A 503 -4.36 19.20 0.06
CA LEU A 503 -4.98 18.54 -1.09
C LEU A 503 -5.82 17.33 -0.64
N LEU A 504 -5.23 16.42 0.14
CA LEU A 504 -5.85 15.15 0.50
C LEU A 504 -7.01 15.31 1.48
N GLN A 505 -6.92 16.23 2.44
CA GLN A 505 -8.00 16.51 3.40
C GLN A 505 -9.28 17.00 2.72
N ALA A 506 -9.15 17.81 1.67
CA ALA A 506 -10.29 18.33 0.90
C ALA A 506 -10.80 17.36 -0.17
N SER A 507 -10.09 16.26 -0.43
CA SER A 507 -10.36 15.39 -1.58
C SER A 507 -11.42 14.30 -1.29
N PRO A 508 -12.16 13.85 -2.33
CA PRO A 508 -13.15 12.80 -2.18
C PRO A 508 -12.50 11.42 -1.94
N PRO A 509 -13.27 10.43 -1.45
CA PRO A 509 -12.77 9.06 -1.27
C PRO A 509 -12.16 8.47 -2.55
N GLY A 510 -11.08 7.71 -2.36
CA GLY A 510 -10.28 7.09 -3.41
C GLY A 510 -9.28 8.03 -4.06
N TYR A 511 -9.33 9.34 -3.80
CA TYR A 511 -8.29 10.27 -4.26
C TYR A 511 -7.04 10.10 -3.40
N GLY A 512 -5.86 10.05 -4.03
CA GLY A 512 -4.62 9.80 -3.34
C GLY A 512 -3.38 10.22 -4.10
N VAL A 513 -2.25 10.15 -3.41
CA VAL A 513 -0.91 10.35 -3.94
C VAL A 513 -0.14 9.04 -3.80
N LEU A 514 0.46 8.58 -4.89
CA LEU A 514 1.41 7.48 -4.91
C LEU A 514 2.82 8.06 -5.01
N ARG A 515 3.64 7.80 -3.99
CA ARG A 515 5.09 8.02 -4.02
C ARG A 515 5.82 6.70 -4.18
N THR A 516 6.71 6.61 -5.16
CA THR A 516 7.50 5.39 -5.35
C THR A 516 8.81 5.69 -6.06
N PHE A 517 9.89 5.09 -5.58
CA PHE A 517 11.22 5.18 -6.20
C PHE A 517 11.36 4.33 -7.47
N SER A 518 10.35 3.53 -7.81
CA SER A 518 10.36 2.68 -9.00
C SER A 518 9.75 3.34 -10.24
N LEU A 519 9.12 4.50 -10.10
CA LEU A 519 8.61 5.29 -11.22
C LEU A 519 9.52 6.49 -11.48
N LYS A 520 9.52 7.01 -12.71
CA LYS A 520 10.39 8.12 -13.12
C LYS A 520 10.01 9.45 -12.47
N VAL A 521 8.75 9.58 -12.07
CA VAL A 521 8.24 10.74 -11.34
C VAL A 521 7.92 10.31 -9.93
N ASN A 522 8.47 11.06 -8.96
CA ASN A 522 8.38 10.70 -7.54
C ASN A 522 6.93 10.58 -7.07
N ASP A 523 6.05 11.50 -7.48
CA ASP A 523 4.69 11.61 -6.97
C ASP A 523 3.60 11.68 -8.06
N LEU A 524 2.63 10.79 -7.95
CA LEU A 524 1.49 10.69 -8.84
C LEU A 524 0.17 10.87 -8.10
N ILE A 525 -0.61 11.86 -8.54
CA ILE A 525 -1.95 12.10 -8.02
C ILE A 525 -2.93 11.25 -8.82
N PHE A 526 -3.78 10.51 -8.10
CA PHE A 526 -4.66 9.52 -8.72
C PHE A 526 -5.99 9.41 -8.01
N ARG A 527 -6.92 8.73 -8.67
CA ARG A 527 -8.15 8.27 -8.04
C ARG A 527 -8.31 6.78 -8.27
N SER A 528 -8.46 6.04 -7.17
CA SER A 528 -8.71 4.61 -7.21
C SER A 528 -10.04 4.30 -7.87
N GLU A 529 -10.11 3.21 -8.62
CA GLU A 529 -11.39 2.68 -9.07
C GLU A 529 -12.18 2.10 -7.90
N LYS A 530 -13.50 2.01 -8.07
CA LYS A 530 -14.34 1.32 -7.09
C LYS A 530 -14.21 -0.18 -7.30
N TYR A 531 -14.03 -0.91 -6.21
CA TYR A 531 -14.20 -2.35 -6.21
C TYR A 531 -15.69 -2.66 -6.40
N GLU A 532 -15.99 -3.44 -7.44
CA GLU A 532 -17.32 -3.95 -7.71
C GLU A 532 -17.36 -5.43 -7.32
N GLU A 533 -18.43 -5.77 -6.59
CA GLU A 533 -18.54 -6.98 -5.77
C GLU A 533 -19.21 -8.14 -6.49
#